data_AF-A0A119HFK5-F1
#
_entry.id   AF-A0A119HFK5-F1
#
_cell.length_a   1.000
_cell.length_b   1.000
_cell.length_c   1.000
_cell.angle_alpha   90.00
_cell.angle_beta   90.00
_cell.angle_gamma   90.00
#
_symmetry.space_group_name_H-M   'P 1'
#
loop_
_entity.id
_entity.type
_entity.pdbx_description
1 polymer ?
#
loop_
_entity_poly.entity_id
_entity_poly.type
_entity_poly.pdbx_seq_one_letter_code
_entity_poly.pdbx_strand_id
1 'polypeptide(L)'
;MAGPAQAKDLGVEGQVFVPIEEDMRIMLMRLLARQDWTESQEQMQDSAKNYTKNLPAYFLPRADKTETVWKDVGVVVTEDIYLPWVDWESGSVFEPQQKLAVEKGTYLNPIAKLPAAAIERLFIFDATDPDQLSFAKELMKLDIPQLNFMLVAGDLGELSTEMNRPIYHPAPTMLEKFHVTAIPTLIGFGRGQHQGHMAVTTLKLPADAATIKRAWFGLPHQGYDPENLSDVAPQTPSLASSTEEAKEVFGPLTTQPPAETNQKR
;
A
#
# COMPACT_ATOMS: atom_id res chain seq x y z
N MET A 1 -4.07 81.95 -24.60
CA MET A 1 -3.72 80.90 -25.58
C MET A 1 -2.84 79.89 -24.85
N ALA A 2 -3.35 78.70 -24.57
CA ALA A 2 -2.62 77.62 -23.91
C ALA A 2 -2.46 76.47 -24.92
N GLY A 3 -1.22 76.10 -25.23
CA GLY A 3 -0.89 75.00 -26.14
C GLY A 3 -0.96 73.65 -25.42
N PRO A 4 -1.23 72.54 -26.14
CA PRO A 4 -1.34 71.22 -25.52
C PRO A 4 0.03 70.75 -24.98
N ALA A 5 0.04 70.32 -23.72
CA ALA A 5 1.18 69.65 -23.10
C ALA A 5 1.37 68.27 -23.74
N GLN A 6 2.46 68.07 -24.49
CA GLN A 6 2.88 66.74 -24.92
C GLN A 6 3.59 66.05 -23.74
N ALA A 7 2.98 64.97 -23.24
CA ALA A 7 3.67 64.03 -22.35
C ALA A 7 4.69 63.25 -23.21
N LYS A 8 5.98 63.48 -22.95
CA LYS A 8 7.07 62.76 -23.59
C LYS A 8 7.29 61.46 -22.82
N ASP A 9 7.00 60.34 -23.46
CA ASP A 9 7.30 59.00 -22.96
C ASP A 9 8.81 58.87 -22.73
N LEU A 10 9.20 58.59 -21.49
CA LEU A 10 10.59 58.38 -21.06
C LEU A 10 10.83 56.89 -20.78
N GLY A 11 10.38 56.02 -21.67
CA GLY A 11 10.73 54.60 -21.66
C GLY A 11 12.24 54.42 -21.57
N VAL A 12 12.71 53.96 -20.42
CA VAL A 12 14.12 53.59 -20.19
C VAL A 12 14.34 52.25 -20.88
N GLU A 13 15.07 52.25 -22.00
CA GLU A 13 15.63 51.05 -22.59
C GLU A 13 16.71 50.48 -21.64
N GLY A 14 16.31 49.58 -20.75
CA GLY A 14 17.27 48.77 -20.00
C GLY A 14 18.01 47.83 -20.96
N GLN A 15 19.34 47.75 -20.85
CA GLN A 15 20.12 46.77 -21.60
C GLN A 15 19.64 45.35 -21.25
N VAL A 16 19.06 44.67 -22.23
CA VAL A 16 18.69 43.26 -22.12
C VAL A 16 19.98 42.44 -22.20
N PHE A 17 20.46 41.96 -21.06
CA PHE A 17 21.49 40.93 -21.04
C PHE A 17 20.84 39.62 -21.45
N VAL A 18 21.27 39.06 -22.58
CA VAL A 18 20.91 37.68 -22.95
C VAL A 18 21.58 36.77 -21.92
N PRO A 19 20.86 35.92 -21.16
CA PRO A 19 21.49 34.95 -20.29
C PRO A 19 22.25 33.96 -21.17
N ILE A 20 23.58 34.05 -21.17
CA ILE A 20 24.45 33.02 -21.73
C ILE A 20 24.57 31.96 -20.64
N GLU A 21 23.63 31.01 -20.60
CA GLU A 21 23.74 29.87 -19.69
C GLU A 21 24.92 29.00 -20.12
N GLU A 22 25.81 28.70 -19.17
CA GLU A 22 26.88 27.72 -19.40
C GLU A 22 26.23 26.37 -19.70
N ASP A 23 26.60 25.73 -20.83
CA ASP A 23 26.05 24.43 -21.21
C ASP A 23 26.34 23.43 -20.08
N MET A 24 25.27 23.00 -19.39
CA MET A 24 25.35 22.11 -18.25
C MET A 24 26.13 20.83 -18.57
N ARG A 25 26.17 20.39 -19.83
CA ARG A 25 26.94 19.21 -20.26
C ARG A 25 28.44 19.45 -20.14
N ILE A 26 28.93 20.64 -20.50
CA ILE A 26 30.34 21.02 -20.39
C ILE A 26 30.73 21.14 -18.92
N MET A 27 29.85 21.72 -18.10
CA MET A 27 30.03 21.79 -16.65
C MET A 27 30.11 20.38 -16.02
N LEU A 28 29.17 19.49 -16.37
CA LEU A 28 29.14 18.10 -15.89
C LEU A 28 30.39 17.33 -16.34
N MET A 29 30.81 17.45 -17.61
CA MET A 29 32.03 16.81 -18.11
C MET A 29 33.28 17.28 -17.37
N ARG A 30 33.37 18.58 -17.05
CA ARG A 30 34.48 19.15 -16.27
C ARG A 30 34.49 18.65 -14.83
N LEU A 31 33.32 18.42 -14.23
CA LEU A 31 33.20 17.81 -12.90
C LEU A 31 33.61 16.33 -12.92
N LEU A 32 33.10 15.56 -13.90
CA LEU A 32 33.44 14.15 -14.08
C LEU A 32 34.94 13.93 -14.33
N ALA A 33 35.59 14.80 -15.11
CA ALA A 33 37.02 14.70 -15.44
C ALA A 33 37.96 15.11 -14.30
N ARG A 34 37.46 15.85 -13.29
CA ARG A 34 38.25 16.30 -12.12
C ARG A 34 38.17 15.34 -10.95
N GLN A 35 37.20 14.44 -10.94
CA GLN A 35 36.99 13.48 -9.87
C GLN A 35 37.71 12.18 -10.22
N ASP A 36 38.61 11.73 -9.33
CA ASP A 36 39.23 10.42 -9.47
C ASP A 36 38.24 9.36 -9.01
N TRP A 37 37.62 8.70 -10.00
CA TRP A 37 36.55 7.74 -9.75
C TRP A 37 37.08 6.38 -9.28
N THR A 38 38.37 6.10 -9.39
CA THR A 38 38.90 4.75 -9.14
C THR A 38 38.87 4.39 -7.65
N GLU A 39 39.46 5.20 -6.78
CA GLU A 39 39.37 5.01 -5.31
C GLU A 39 37.92 5.11 -4.81
N SER A 40 37.13 6.04 -5.38
CA SER A 40 35.71 6.20 -5.07
C SER A 40 34.89 4.98 -5.48
N GLN A 41 35.20 4.34 -6.61
CA GLN A 41 34.53 3.13 -7.08
C GLN A 41 34.90 1.91 -6.24
N GLU A 42 36.16 1.73 -5.84
CA GLU A 42 36.56 0.64 -4.96
C GLU A 42 35.89 0.78 -3.59
N GLN A 43 35.94 1.97 -2.99
CA GLN A 43 35.25 2.25 -1.73
C GLN A 43 33.73 2.09 -1.84
N MET A 44 33.13 2.53 -2.95
CA MET A 44 31.70 2.38 -3.19
C MET A 44 31.32 0.91 -3.45
N GLN A 45 32.14 0.14 -4.16
CA GLN A 45 31.95 -1.29 -4.36
C GLN A 45 32.10 -2.06 -3.05
N ASP A 46 33.11 -1.76 -2.25
CA ASP A 46 33.32 -2.40 -0.95
C ASP A 46 32.25 -2.00 0.05
N SER A 47 31.82 -0.73 0.04
CA SER A 47 30.66 -0.28 0.81
C SER A 47 29.40 -1.02 0.36
N ALA A 48 29.16 -1.18 -0.94
CA ALA A 48 27.99 -1.90 -1.44
C ALA A 48 28.01 -3.39 -1.09
N LYS A 49 29.17 -4.05 -1.21
CA LYS A 49 29.37 -5.47 -0.84
C LYS A 49 29.19 -5.72 0.66
N ASN A 50 29.61 -4.76 1.49
CA ASN A 50 29.54 -4.90 2.94
C ASN A 50 28.28 -4.29 3.57
N TYR A 51 27.52 -3.48 2.82
CA TYR A 51 26.30 -2.83 3.32
C TYR A 51 25.30 -3.85 3.86
N THR A 52 25.07 -4.94 3.12
CA THR A 52 24.13 -6.01 3.53
C THR A 52 24.60 -6.80 4.75
N LYS A 53 25.90 -6.79 5.03
CA LYS A 53 26.51 -7.46 6.20
C LYS A 53 26.41 -6.61 7.47
N ASN A 54 26.33 -5.30 7.31
CA ASN A 54 26.34 -4.32 8.39
C ASN A 54 24.95 -3.71 8.65
N LEU A 55 23.89 -4.34 8.14
CA LEU A 55 22.53 -3.89 8.42
C LEU A 55 22.24 -4.00 9.92
N PRO A 56 21.49 -3.04 10.49
CA PRO A 56 21.13 -3.09 11.90
C PRO A 56 20.29 -4.34 12.18
N ALA A 57 20.78 -5.17 13.10
CA ALA A 57 20.07 -6.33 13.57
C ALA A 57 19.03 -5.91 14.64
N TYR A 58 17.80 -6.40 14.51
CA TYR A 58 16.79 -6.22 15.56
C TYR A 58 16.59 -7.53 16.31
N PHE A 59 16.84 -7.51 17.62
CA PHE A 59 16.65 -8.70 18.44
C PHE A 59 15.18 -8.78 18.87
N LEU A 60 14.39 -9.53 18.09
CA LEU A 60 13.05 -9.94 18.47
C LEU A 60 13.13 -11.33 19.13
N PRO A 61 12.33 -11.60 20.18
CA PRO A 61 12.32 -12.91 20.82
C PRO A 61 11.81 -13.99 19.86
N ARG A 62 12.32 -15.21 20.05
CA ARG A 62 11.77 -16.38 19.38
C ARG A 62 10.35 -16.65 19.89
N ALA A 63 9.47 -17.05 18.98
CA ALA A 63 8.09 -17.37 19.28
C ALA A 63 7.93 -18.62 20.16
N ASP A 64 7.24 -18.48 21.30
CA ASP A 64 6.96 -19.59 22.22
C ASP A 64 5.73 -20.43 21.81
N LYS A 65 4.81 -19.83 21.06
CA LYS A 65 3.54 -20.42 20.61
C LYS A 65 3.19 -19.96 19.20
N THR A 66 2.45 -20.81 18.48
CA THR A 66 1.88 -20.47 17.18
C THR A 66 0.53 -19.82 17.38
N GLU A 67 0.38 -18.57 16.97
CA GLU A 67 -0.87 -17.83 17.11
C GLU A 67 -1.05 -16.77 16.01
N THR A 68 -2.29 -16.45 15.68
CA THR A 68 -2.64 -15.36 14.76
C THR A 68 -3.31 -14.24 15.55
N VAL A 69 -2.77 -13.04 15.42
CA VAL A 69 -3.42 -11.80 15.87
C VAL A 69 -4.06 -11.13 14.67
N TRP A 70 -5.34 -10.82 14.79
CA TRP A 70 -6.11 -10.12 13.77
C TRP A 70 -6.09 -8.63 14.05
N LYS A 71 -5.74 -7.84 13.03
CA LYS A 71 -5.69 -6.39 13.13
C LYS A 71 -6.57 -5.73 12.07
N ASP A 72 -7.40 -4.80 12.50
CA ASP A 72 -8.06 -3.87 11.60
C ASP A 72 -7.06 -2.79 11.17
N VAL A 73 -6.88 -2.64 9.86
CA VAL A 73 -6.07 -1.57 9.26
C VAL A 73 -6.94 -0.53 8.57
N GLY A 74 -8.24 -0.55 8.85
CA GLY A 74 -9.16 0.48 8.47
C GLY A 74 -8.74 1.84 9.03
N VAL A 75 -8.90 2.86 8.20
CA VAL A 75 -8.64 4.24 8.54
C VAL A 75 -9.98 4.94 8.65
N VAL A 76 -10.18 5.65 9.76
CA VAL A 76 -11.31 6.56 9.93
C VAL A 76 -10.83 7.96 9.60
N VAL A 77 -11.48 8.58 8.64
CA VAL A 77 -11.20 9.95 8.23
C VAL A 77 -11.57 10.90 9.38
N THR A 78 -10.62 11.68 9.87
CA THR A 78 -10.82 12.53 11.06
C THR A 78 -11.39 13.91 10.76
N GLU A 79 -11.37 14.32 9.50
CA GLU A 79 -11.81 15.63 9.01
C GLU A 79 -12.33 15.54 7.57
N ASP A 80 -13.17 16.49 7.16
CA ASP A 80 -13.69 16.52 5.80
C ASP A 80 -12.56 16.76 4.81
N ILE A 81 -12.41 15.87 3.82
CA ILE A 81 -11.38 15.97 2.79
C ILE A 81 -12.00 16.60 1.54
N TYR A 82 -11.45 17.75 1.15
CA TYR A 82 -11.85 18.45 -0.07
C TYR A 82 -10.79 18.30 -1.15
N LEU A 83 -11.22 18.00 -2.38
CA LEU A 83 -10.36 17.99 -3.55
C LEU A 83 -10.63 19.23 -4.41
N PRO A 84 -9.59 19.80 -5.05
CA PRO A 84 -9.81 20.81 -6.08
C PRO A 84 -10.57 20.16 -7.24
N TRP A 85 -11.66 20.81 -7.66
CA TRP A 85 -12.47 20.39 -8.79
C TRP A 85 -12.55 21.54 -9.80
N VAL A 86 -12.39 21.18 -11.06
CA VAL A 86 -12.50 22.10 -12.19
C VAL A 86 -13.66 21.64 -13.04
N ASP A 87 -14.53 22.56 -13.37
CA ASP A 87 -15.56 22.37 -14.37
C ASP A 87 -14.92 22.40 -15.76
N TRP A 88 -14.92 21.24 -16.43
CA TRP A 88 -14.35 21.10 -17.77
C TRP A 88 -15.28 21.65 -18.87
N GLU A 89 -16.56 21.95 -18.56
CA GLU A 89 -17.49 22.58 -19.50
C GLU A 89 -17.31 24.11 -19.54
N SER A 90 -17.07 24.76 -18.40
CA SER A 90 -16.76 26.21 -18.34
C SER A 90 -15.27 26.54 -18.47
N GLY A 91 -14.37 25.54 -18.34
CA GLY A 91 -12.95 25.68 -18.63
C GLY A 91 -12.16 26.57 -17.66
N SER A 92 -12.76 27.00 -16.55
CA SER A 92 -12.12 27.92 -15.61
C SER A 92 -11.17 27.17 -14.67
N VAL A 93 -9.97 26.87 -15.18
CA VAL A 93 -8.84 26.31 -14.39
C VAL A 93 -8.32 27.33 -13.34
N PHE A 94 -8.70 28.60 -13.49
CA PHE A 94 -8.23 29.70 -12.65
C PHE A 94 -9.06 29.92 -11.37
N GLU A 95 -10.23 29.29 -11.26
CA GLU A 95 -11.08 29.32 -10.06
C GLU A 95 -11.48 27.90 -9.63
N PRO A 96 -10.53 27.08 -9.14
CA PRO A 96 -10.84 25.74 -8.68
C PRO A 96 -11.81 25.79 -7.49
N GLN A 97 -12.93 25.11 -7.61
CA GLN A 97 -13.88 24.95 -6.52
C GLN A 97 -13.45 23.78 -5.63
N GLN A 98 -13.76 23.84 -4.34
CA GLN A 98 -13.55 22.70 -3.45
C GLN A 98 -14.76 21.77 -3.53
N LYS A 99 -14.53 20.52 -3.91
CA LYS A 99 -15.53 19.46 -3.86
C LYS A 99 -15.20 18.51 -2.71
N LEU A 100 -16.18 18.27 -1.85
CA LEU A 100 -16.06 17.28 -0.79
C LEU A 100 -15.82 15.90 -1.43
N ALA A 101 -14.68 15.30 -1.09
CA ALA A 101 -14.28 13.99 -1.58
C ALA A 101 -14.64 12.89 -0.60
N VAL A 102 -14.40 13.11 0.70
CA VAL A 102 -14.71 12.16 1.76
C VAL A 102 -15.14 12.92 3.02
N GLU A 103 -16.26 12.51 3.61
CA GLU A 103 -16.77 13.06 4.85
C GLU A 103 -15.98 12.56 6.07
N LYS A 104 -15.84 13.42 7.08
CA LYS A 104 -15.35 13.07 8.40
C LYS A 104 -16.15 11.90 8.97
N GLY A 105 -15.45 10.94 9.57
CA GLY A 105 -16.01 9.72 10.12
C GLY A 105 -16.13 8.59 9.11
N THR A 106 -15.86 8.84 7.82
CA THR A 106 -15.84 7.76 6.82
C THR A 106 -14.76 6.74 7.18
N TYR A 107 -15.19 5.48 7.32
CA TYR A 107 -14.30 4.34 7.48
C TYR A 107 -13.90 3.77 6.12
N LEU A 108 -12.60 3.62 5.90
CA LEU A 108 -12.04 3.03 4.70
C LEU A 108 -11.05 1.93 5.07
N ASN A 109 -11.28 0.72 4.55
CA ASN A 109 -10.32 -0.38 4.63
C ASN A 109 -9.64 -0.59 3.27
N PRO A 110 -8.35 -0.28 3.12
CA PRO A 110 -7.63 -0.41 1.85
C PRO A 110 -7.58 -1.86 1.34
N ILE A 111 -7.39 -2.83 2.23
CA ILE A 111 -7.26 -4.25 1.86
C ILE A 111 -8.57 -4.76 1.26
N ALA A 112 -9.71 -4.36 1.84
CA ALA A 112 -11.03 -4.80 1.38
C ALA A 112 -11.34 -4.39 -0.07
N LYS A 113 -10.57 -3.45 -0.64
CA LYS A 113 -10.74 -2.95 -2.01
C LYS A 113 -9.69 -3.47 -2.98
N LEU A 114 -8.60 -4.08 -2.50
CA LEU A 114 -7.54 -4.61 -3.36
C LEU A 114 -7.90 -6.00 -3.90
N PRO A 115 -7.58 -6.31 -5.17
CA PRO A 115 -7.71 -7.67 -5.67
C PRO A 115 -6.74 -8.56 -4.92
N ALA A 116 -7.17 -9.75 -4.50
CA ALA A 116 -6.35 -10.67 -3.71
C ALA A 116 -5.02 -11.03 -4.42
N ALA A 117 -5.03 -11.04 -5.75
CA ALA A 117 -3.84 -11.25 -6.57
C ALA A 117 -2.76 -10.14 -6.46
N ALA A 118 -3.10 -8.95 -5.97
CA ALA A 118 -2.17 -7.84 -5.77
C ALA A 118 -1.65 -7.74 -4.33
N ILE A 119 -2.02 -8.69 -3.47
CA ILE A 119 -1.73 -8.62 -2.05
C ILE A 119 -0.49 -9.46 -1.74
N GLU A 120 0.62 -8.79 -1.45
CA GLU A 120 1.87 -9.42 -1.02
C GLU A 120 1.81 -9.83 0.45
N ARG A 121 2.44 -10.97 0.77
CA ARG A 121 2.61 -11.51 2.11
C ARG A 121 4.07 -11.45 2.51
N LEU A 122 4.31 -11.26 3.81
CA LEU A 122 5.65 -11.06 4.33
C LEU A 122 5.99 -12.17 5.31
N PHE A 123 7.12 -12.83 5.12
CA PHE A 123 7.67 -13.77 6.08
C PHE A 123 8.93 -13.18 6.72
N ILE A 124 8.86 -12.90 8.02
CA ILE A 124 9.92 -12.25 8.78
C ILE A 124 10.61 -13.30 9.66
N PHE A 125 11.94 -13.40 9.55
CA PHE A 125 12.75 -14.37 10.29
C PHE A 125 14.16 -13.84 10.59
N ASP A 126 14.88 -14.56 11.45
CA ASP A 126 16.27 -14.33 11.80
C ASP A 126 17.16 -15.47 11.24
N ALA A 127 18.20 -15.12 10.46
CA ALA A 127 19.12 -16.10 9.89
C ALA A 127 20.25 -16.53 10.83
N THR A 128 20.41 -15.86 11.97
CA THR A 128 21.35 -16.28 13.02
C THR A 128 20.84 -17.49 13.81
N ASP A 129 19.52 -17.75 13.79
CA ASP A 129 18.90 -18.95 14.31
C ASP A 129 18.85 -20.04 13.21
N PRO A 130 19.55 -21.18 13.38
CA PRO A 130 19.62 -22.23 12.36
C PRO A 130 18.27 -22.88 12.06
N ASP A 131 17.34 -22.93 13.03
CA ASP A 131 16.01 -23.49 12.83
C ASP A 131 15.17 -22.57 11.93
N GLN A 132 15.28 -21.25 12.15
CA GLN A 132 14.57 -20.25 11.33
C GLN A 132 15.14 -20.19 9.93
N LEU A 133 16.47 -20.23 9.80
CA LEU A 133 17.15 -20.22 8.50
C LEU A 133 16.79 -21.45 7.66
N SER A 134 16.85 -22.64 8.24
CA SER A 134 16.52 -23.89 7.52
C SER A 134 15.07 -23.88 7.05
N PHE A 135 14.14 -23.48 7.92
CA PHE A 135 12.73 -23.35 7.57
C PHE A 135 12.48 -22.30 6.47
N ALA A 136 13.10 -21.12 6.56
CA ALA A 136 12.99 -20.09 5.54
C ALA A 136 13.51 -20.56 4.18
N LYS A 137 14.65 -21.28 4.15
CA LYS A 137 15.20 -21.87 2.92
C LYS A 137 14.26 -22.90 2.31
N GLU A 138 13.58 -23.72 3.12
CA GLU A 138 12.56 -24.65 2.63
C GLU A 138 11.39 -23.91 1.98
N LEU A 139 10.88 -22.84 2.62
CA LEU A 139 9.78 -22.04 2.06
C LEU A 139 10.16 -21.33 0.76
N MET A 140 11.39 -20.82 0.67
CA MET A 140 11.89 -20.18 -0.55
C MET A 140 11.97 -21.17 -1.72
N LYS A 141 12.32 -22.44 -1.47
CA LYS A 141 12.36 -23.51 -2.50
C LYS A 141 10.99 -23.90 -3.03
N LEU A 142 9.93 -23.69 -2.26
CA LEU A 142 8.55 -23.97 -2.69
C LEU A 142 8.03 -22.96 -3.72
N ASP A 143 8.79 -21.89 -3.98
CA ASP A 143 8.48 -20.82 -4.92
C ASP A 143 7.05 -20.27 -4.80
N ILE A 144 6.63 -20.01 -3.56
CA ILE A 144 5.25 -19.58 -3.30
C ILE A 144 5.06 -18.16 -3.86
N PRO A 145 4.07 -17.93 -4.75
CA PRO A 145 3.82 -16.61 -5.32
C PRO A 145 3.37 -15.63 -4.23
N GLN A 146 3.69 -14.34 -4.41
CA GLN A 146 3.35 -13.25 -3.49
C GLN A 146 3.93 -13.38 -2.06
N LEU A 147 4.83 -14.34 -1.81
CA LEU A 147 5.54 -14.44 -0.55
C LEU A 147 6.89 -13.74 -0.65
N ASN A 148 7.02 -12.65 0.08
CA ASN A 148 8.27 -11.91 0.22
C ASN A 148 8.93 -12.25 1.55
N PHE A 149 10.26 -12.38 1.52
CA PHE A 149 11.06 -12.77 2.67
C PHE A 149 11.76 -11.54 3.24
N MET A 150 11.71 -11.41 4.55
CA MET A 150 12.31 -10.32 5.30
C MET A 150 13.24 -10.86 6.38
N LEU A 151 14.47 -10.36 6.38
CA LEU A 151 15.51 -10.77 7.29
C LEU A 151 15.76 -9.70 8.35
N VAL A 152 15.64 -10.08 9.62
CA VAL A 152 15.85 -9.18 10.76
C VAL A 152 17.32 -9.12 11.18
N ALA A 153 18.03 -10.23 11.11
CA ALA A 153 19.46 -10.34 11.42
C ALA A 153 20.14 -11.45 10.59
N GLY A 154 21.40 -11.25 10.22
CA GLY A 154 22.22 -12.17 9.40
C GLY A 154 22.66 -11.56 8.06
N ASP A 155 23.38 -12.35 7.24
CA ASP A 155 23.86 -11.91 5.92
C ASP A 155 22.76 -12.05 4.86
N LEU A 156 22.11 -10.92 4.57
CA LEU A 156 21.06 -10.83 3.55
C LEU A 156 21.60 -11.05 2.13
N GLY A 157 22.82 -10.57 1.85
CA GLY A 157 23.37 -10.56 0.50
C GLY A 157 23.75 -11.97 0.03
N GLU A 158 24.39 -12.72 0.91
CA GLU A 158 24.73 -14.13 0.66
C GLU A 158 23.46 -14.97 0.50
N LEU A 159 22.49 -14.82 1.40
CA LEU A 159 21.25 -15.61 1.36
C LEU A 159 20.40 -15.31 0.12
N SER A 160 20.31 -14.04 -0.30
CA SER A 160 19.57 -13.65 -1.51
C SER A 160 20.21 -14.22 -2.78
N THR A 161 21.54 -14.23 -2.83
CA THR A 161 22.32 -14.81 -3.94
C THR A 161 22.19 -16.33 -3.97
N GLU A 162 22.33 -16.99 -2.81
CA GLU A 162 22.22 -18.45 -2.66
C GLU A 162 20.85 -18.95 -3.14
N MET A 163 19.78 -18.25 -2.74
CA MET A 163 18.40 -18.68 -3.03
C MET A 163 17.88 -18.13 -4.37
N ASN A 164 18.66 -17.30 -5.07
CA ASN A 164 18.27 -16.59 -6.29
C ASN A 164 16.89 -15.92 -6.15
N ARG A 165 16.64 -15.28 -5.00
CA ARG A 165 15.36 -14.67 -4.65
C ARG A 165 15.60 -13.38 -3.87
N PRO A 166 14.83 -12.31 -4.13
CA PRO A 166 14.95 -11.09 -3.35
C PRO A 166 14.58 -11.34 -1.88
N ILE A 167 15.43 -10.86 -0.99
CA ILE A 167 15.22 -10.85 0.46
C ILE A 167 15.37 -9.40 0.90
N TYR A 168 14.44 -8.94 1.74
CA TYR A 168 14.38 -7.56 2.17
C TYR A 168 14.79 -7.42 3.63
N HIS A 169 15.20 -6.21 4.02
CA HIS A 169 15.42 -5.87 5.43
C HIS A 169 14.25 -5.00 5.92
N PRO A 170 13.55 -5.39 7.00
CA PRO A 170 12.41 -4.63 7.49
C PRO A 170 12.88 -3.34 8.18
N ALA A 171 12.23 -2.22 7.88
CA ALA A 171 12.43 -0.98 8.64
C ALA A 171 11.88 -1.13 10.07
N PRO A 172 12.46 -0.46 11.09
CA PRO A 172 11.94 -0.53 12.48
C PRO A 172 10.47 -0.12 12.58
N THR A 173 10.13 0.97 11.87
CA THR A 173 8.77 1.51 11.82
C THR A 173 7.77 0.53 11.21
N MET A 174 8.22 -0.40 10.36
CA MET A 174 7.38 -1.45 9.79
C MET A 174 7.05 -2.52 10.85
N LEU A 175 8.05 -2.97 11.61
CA LEU A 175 7.87 -3.93 12.70
C LEU A 175 6.91 -3.39 13.77
N GLU A 176 7.06 -2.11 14.11
CA GLU A 176 6.15 -1.39 15.03
C GLU A 176 4.73 -1.30 14.47
N LYS A 177 4.56 -0.85 13.21
CA LYS A 177 3.24 -0.72 12.58
C LYS A 177 2.49 -2.05 12.51
N PHE A 178 3.20 -3.13 12.21
CA PHE A 178 2.63 -4.48 12.19
C PHE A 178 2.53 -5.13 13.57
N HIS A 179 3.09 -4.49 14.61
CA HIS A 179 3.09 -5.00 15.99
C HIS A 179 3.73 -6.40 16.07
N VAL A 180 4.83 -6.59 15.34
CA VAL A 180 5.59 -7.86 15.36
C VAL A 180 6.34 -7.94 16.68
N THR A 181 5.87 -8.80 17.59
CA THR A 181 6.45 -8.96 18.93
C THR A 181 7.43 -10.11 19.03
N ALA A 182 7.35 -11.09 18.13
CA ALA A 182 8.21 -12.27 18.10
C ALA A 182 8.40 -12.78 16.66
N ILE A 183 9.42 -13.62 16.47
CA ILE A 183 9.79 -14.21 15.18
C ILE A 183 9.99 -15.74 15.29
N PRO A 184 9.80 -16.51 14.21
CA PRO A 184 9.38 -16.08 12.88
C PRO A 184 7.88 -15.70 12.81
N THR A 185 7.55 -14.76 11.93
CA THR A 185 6.19 -14.24 11.75
C THR A 185 5.80 -14.18 10.27
N LEU A 186 4.61 -14.68 9.96
CA LEU A 186 3.94 -14.56 8.67
C LEU A 186 2.87 -13.47 8.76
N ILE A 187 3.01 -12.44 7.92
CA ILE A 187 2.03 -11.38 7.74
C ILE A 187 1.26 -11.64 6.46
N GLY A 188 -0.06 -11.70 6.59
CA GLY A 188 -0.98 -11.85 5.47
C GLY A 188 -2.33 -11.23 5.81
N PHE A 189 -3.38 -11.72 5.15
CA PHE A 189 -4.71 -11.13 5.23
C PHE A 189 -5.76 -12.22 5.39
N GLY A 190 -6.78 -11.90 6.18
CA GLY A 190 -7.84 -12.84 6.52
C GLY A 190 -8.83 -13.08 5.40
N ARG A 191 -9.56 -14.20 5.54
CA ARG A 191 -10.70 -14.57 4.69
C ARG A 191 -11.91 -14.88 5.55
N GLY A 192 -13.07 -15.06 4.89
CA GLY A 192 -14.32 -15.37 5.57
C GLY A 192 -14.69 -14.28 6.56
N GLN A 193 -14.81 -14.64 7.84
CA GLN A 193 -15.17 -13.70 8.91
C GLN A 193 -14.09 -12.64 9.18
N HIS A 194 -12.84 -12.91 8.79
CA HIS A 194 -11.73 -11.96 8.93
C HIS A 194 -11.35 -11.26 7.63
N GLN A 195 -12.24 -11.23 6.64
CA GLN A 195 -11.98 -10.47 5.42
C GLN A 195 -11.74 -8.99 5.73
N GLY A 196 -10.66 -8.43 5.18
CA GLY A 196 -10.24 -7.04 5.43
C GLY A 196 -9.39 -6.86 6.69
N HIS A 197 -9.24 -7.89 7.53
CA HIS A 197 -8.27 -7.87 8.61
C HIS A 197 -6.90 -8.35 8.12
N MET A 198 -5.86 -7.76 8.68
CA MET A 198 -4.50 -8.26 8.56
C MET A 198 -4.28 -9.37 9.58
N ALA A 199 -3.73 -10.49 9.11
CA ALA A 199 -3.33 -11.62 9.93
C ALA A 199 -1.83 -11.51 10.23
N VAL A 200 -1.48 -11.37 11.50
CA VAL A 200 -0.09 -11.45 11.97
C VAL A 200 0.06 -12.78 12.68
N THR A 201 0.63 -13.77 12.00
CA THR A 201 0.79 -15.13 12.52
C THR A 201 2.21 -15.37 12.97
N THR A 202 2.42 -15.44 14.27
CA THR A 202 3.67 -15.83 14.87
C THR A 202 3.74 -17.35 14.93
N LEU A 203 4.89 -17.93 14.60
CA LEU A 203 5.06 -19.38 14.41
C LEU A 203 6.09 -19.94 15.38
N LYS A 204 5.68 -20.91 16.20
CA LYS A 204 6.62 -21.69 17.01
C LYS A 204 7.35 -22.69 16.12
N LEU A 205 8.68 -22.67 16.16
CA LEU A 205 9.53 -23.67 15.51
C LEU A 205 9.87 -24.84 16.45
N PRO A 206 10.05 -26.07 15.92
CA PRO A 206 10.02 -26.45 14.50
C PRO A 206 8.59 -26.48 13.91
N ALA A 207 8.45 -26.01 12.67
CA ALA A 207 7.20 -26.02 11.92
C ALA A 207 7.43 -26.61 10.53
N ASP A 208 6.37 -27.11 9.91
CA ASP A 208 6.39 -27.65 8.56
C ASP A 208 5.77 -26.65 7.56
N ALA A 209 6.03 -26.88 6.27
CA ALA A 209 5.42 -26.09 5.19
C ALA A 209 3.87 -26.14 5.23
N ALA A 210 3.28 -27.22 5.75
CA ALA A 210 1.84 -27.32 5.93
C ALA A 210 1.31 -26.33 6.97
N THR A 211 2.09 -25.97 7.98
CA THR A 211 1.73 -24.92 8.94
C THR A 211 1.62 -23.55 8.27
N ILE A 212 2.48 -23.23 7.29
CA ILE A 212 2.35 -22.00 6.50
C ILE A 212 1.09 -22.02 5.64
N LYS A 213 0.76 -23.16 5.02
CA LYS A 213 -0.49 -23.30 4.26
C LYS A 213 -1.72 -23.07 5.14
N ARG A 214 -1.73 -23.66 6.34
CA ARG A 214 -2.80 -23.47 7.34
C ARG A 214 -2.88 -22.06 7.90
N ALA A 215 -1.75 -21.36 7.97
CA ALA A 215 -1.64 -19.99 8.44
C ALA A 215 -1.71 -18.96 7.30
N TRP A 216 -1.91 -19.39 6.05
CA TRP A 216 -1.76 -18.55 4.86
C TRP A 216 -2.70 -17.33 4.86
N PHE A 217 -3.88 -17.52 5.43
CA PHE A 217 -4.88 -16.49 5.67
C PHE A 217 -5.13 -16.27 7.17
N GLY A 218 -4.13 -16.57 8.02
CA GLY A 218 -4.32 -16.73 9.47
C GLY A 218 -4.68 -18.18 9.85
N LEU A 219 -4.63 -18.51 11.15
CA LEU A 219 -4.97 -19.84 11.63
C LEU A 219 -6.45 -20.23 11.38
N PRO A 220 -6.76 -21.54 11.30
CA PRO A 220 -8.11 -22.03 11.07
C PRO A 220 -9.15 -21.44 12.04
N HIS A 221 -10.27 -21.00 11.48
CA HIS A 221 -11.43 -20.48 12.19
C HIS A 221 -12.71 -20.89 11.45
N GLN A 222 -13.88 -20.67 12.06
CA GLN A 222 -15.15 -21.10 11.48
C GLN A 222 -15.40 -20.42 10.11
N GLY A 223 -15.62 -21.22 9.07
CA GLY A 223 -15.85 -20.73 7.69
C GLY A 223 -14.59 -20.57 6.84
N TYR A 224 -13.42 -20.97 7.32
CA TYR A 224 -12.16 -20.99 6.56
C TYR A 224 -11.70 -22.43 6.31
N ASP A 225 -11.48 -22.78 5.03
CA ASP A 225 -10.84 -24.02 4.62
C ASP A 225 -9.34 -23.77 4.34
N PRO A 226 -8.42 -24.31 5.17
CA PRO A 226 -6.98 -24.09 5.01
C PRO A 226 -6.37 -24.74 3.77
N GLU A 227 -7.04 -25.71 3.15
CA GLU A 227 -6.56 -26.38 1.94
C GLU A 227 -6.86 -25.56 0.67
N ASN A 228 -7.76 -24.58 0.76
CA ASN A 228 -8.14 -23.73 -0.34
C ASN A 228 -7.27 -22.45 -0.40
N LEU A 229 -6.12 -22.56 -1.07
CA LEU A 229 -5.21 -21.44 -1.34
C LEU A 229 -5.68 -20.52 -2.49
N SER A 230 -6.81 -20.81 -3.15
CA SER A 230 -7.27 -20.03 -4.30
C SER A 230 -8.01 -18.75 -3.89
N ASP A 231 -7.72 -17.64 -4.56
CA ASP A 231 -8.34 -16.32 -4.38
C ASP A 231 -9.79 -16.29 -4.89
N VAL A 232 -10.68 -17.10 -4.31
CA VAL A 232 -12.12 -16.95 -4.49
C VAL A 232 -12.53 -15.62 -3.84
N ALA A 233 -12.82 -14.62 -4.69
CA ALA A 233 -13.51 -13.41 -4.29
C ALA A 233 -14.80 -13.81 -3.55
N PRO A 234 -15.04 -13.32 -2.33
CA PRO A 234 -16.29 -13.60 -1.66
C PRO A 234 -17.42 -12.98 -2.48
N GLN A 235 -18.48 -13.77 -2.67
CA GLN A 235 -19.76 -13.24 -3.10
C GLN A 235 -20.12 -12.15 -2.10
N THR A 236 -20.24 -10.92 -2.58
CA THR A 236 -20.84 -9.83 -1.82
C THR A 236 -22.10 -10.38 -1.16
N PRO A 237 -22.30 -10.25 0.16
CA PRO A 237 -23.57 -10.61 0.76
C PRO A 237 -24.64 -9.83 -0.01
N SER A 238 -25.43 -10.56 -0.79
CA SER A 238 -26.51 -9.99 -1.55
C SER A 238 -27.44 -9.32 -0.53
N LEU A 239 -27.61 -8.01 -0.67
CA LEU A 239 -28.66 -7.23 -0.01
C LEU A 239 -30.08 -7.74 -0.32
N ALA A 240 -30.23 -8.83 -1.07
CA ALA A 240 -31.52 -9.41 -1.44
C ALA A 240 -32.17 -10.33 -0.38
N SER A 241 -31.69 -10.38 0.87
CA SER A 241 -32.36 -11.16 1.94
C SER A 241 -33.11 -10.33 2.98
N SER A 242 -33.16 -8.99 2.83
CA SER A 242 -33.93 -8.12 3.74
C SER A 242 -35.16 -7.48 3.08
N THR A 243 -35.71 -8.08 2.02
CA THR A 243 -36.91 -7.53 1.34
C THR A 243 -38.07 -8.54 1.22
N GLU A 244 -38.18 -9.49 2.14
CA GLU A 244 -39.36 -10.37 2.22
C GLU A 244 -40.25 -10.11 3.45
N GLU A 245 -39.78 -9.39 4.48
CA GLU A 245 -40.62 -9.02 5.65
C GLU A 245 -41.29 -7.63 5.55
N ALA A 246 -41.02 -6.86 4.49
CA ALA A 246 -41.61 -5.51 4.31
C ALA A 246 -42.79 -5.45 3.32
N LYS A 247 -43.33 -6.61 2.91
CA LYS A 247 -44.37 -6.69 1.86
C LYS A 247 -45.81 -6.91 2.34
N GLU A 248 -46.07 -6.90 3.65
CA GLU A 248 -47.44 -7.07 4.19
C GLU A 248 -48.18 -5.77 4.57
N VAL A 249 -47.60 -4.57 4.42
CA VAL A 249 -48.24 -3.34 4.95
C VAL A 249 -48.90 -2.43 3.90
N PHE A 250 -48.72 -2.65 2.59
CA PHE A 250 -49.39 -1.83 1.58
C PHE A 250 -50.04 -2.67 0.47
N GLY A 251 -51.37 -2.79 0.54
CA GLY A 251 -52.20 -3.41 -0.50
C GLY A 251 -52.21 -2.61 -1.82
N PRO A 252 -52.65 -3.22 -2.93
CA PRO A 252 -52.46 -2.65 -4.26
C PRO A 252 -53.46 -1.52 -4.56
N LEU A 253 -52.92 -0.38 -5.00
CA LEU A 253 -53.66 0.73 -5.60
C LEU A 253 -54.41 0.24 -6.85
N THR A 254 -55.73 0.27 -6.77
CA THR A 254 -56.63 0.01 -7.89
C THR A 254 -56.68 1.26 -8.78
N THR A 255 -56.35 1.10 -10.06
CA THR A 255 -56.50 2.14 -11.09
C THR A 255 -57.98 2.34 -11.43
N GLN A 256 -58.53 3.53 -11.20
CA GLN A 256 -59.82 3.97 -11.76
C GLN A 256 -59.58 4.89 -13.00
N PRO A 257 -60.40 4.78 -14.05
CA PRO A 257 -60.33 5.65 -15.23
C PRO A 257 -61.04 7.01 -14.99
N PRO A 258 -60.77 8.05 -15.80
CA PRO A 258 -61.26 9.39 -15.53
C PRO A 258 -62.74 9.54 -15.92
N ALA A 259 -63.51 10.23 -15.06
CA ALA A 259 -64.88 10.60 -15.33
C ALA A 259 -64.95 11.95 -16.06
N GLU A 260 -65.69 11.96 -17.18
CA GLU A 260 -66.18 13.16 -17.85
C GLU A 260 -67.07 13.99 -16.92
N THR A 261 -66.95 15.32 -16.94
CA THR A 261 -68.07 16.17 -16.54
C THR A 261 -68.09 17.46 -17.36
N ASN A 262 -69.01 17.48 -18.33
CA ASN A 262 -69.62 18.66 -18.92
C ASN A 262 -70.15 19.61 -17.84
N GLN A 263 -69.95 20.92 -18.01
CA GLN A 263 -71.01 21.88 -17.70
C GLN A 263 -70.83 23.18 -18.48
N LYS A 264 -71.73 23.37 -19.46
CA LYS A 264 -72.15 24.68 -19.96
C LYS A 264 -73.12 25.29 -18.94
N ARG A 265 -72.92 26.56 -18.59
CA ARG A 265 -73.95 27.62 -18.64
C ARG A 265 -73.27 28.98 -18.62
#